data_AF-A0A967GWI0-F1
#
_entry.id   AF-A0A967GWI0-F1
#
_cell.length_a   1.000
_cell.length_b   1.000
_cell.length_c   1.000
_cell.angle_alpha   90.00
_cell.angle_beta   90.00
_cell.angle_gamma   90.00
#
_symmetry.space_group_name_H-M   'P 1'
#
loop_
_entity.id
_entity.type
_entity.pdbx_description
1 polymer ?
#
loop_
_entity_poly.entity_id
_entity_poly.type
_entity_poly.pdbx_seq_one_letter_code
_entity_poly.pdbx_strand_id
1 'polypeptide(L)'
;FDRSLPAAECLRRLEALLTLREGCLCYEKTWGFGVVRAVDSFYKQVRIDFDRKRDHEMSLAYAAEALNLIGEDHILALKYRDPEAIDRMVREEPAEVIRTTLRSYGPRTVAELQAELVPNVVPEMKWKRFWDAARAALKKDPLVDLPA
;
A
#
# COMPACT_ATOMS: atom_id res chain seq x y z
N PHE A 1 3.16 -14.20 -25.82
CA PHE A 1 1.76 -14.31 -25.39
C PHE A 1 1.31 -15.76 -25.14
N ASP A 2 2.23 -16.73 -25.06
CA ASP A 2 1.89 -18.16 -25.11
C ASP A 2 2.20 -18.88 -23.79
N ARG A 3 1.62 -18.39 -22.70
CA ARG A 3 1.55 -19.12 -21.43
C ARG A 3 0.10 -19.17 -21.01
N SER A 4 -0.45 -20.38 -20.93
CA SER A 4 -1.73 -20.61 -20.28
C SER A 4 -1.59 -20.21 -18.81
N LEU A 5 -2.17 -19.07 -18.45
CA LEU A 5 -2.25 -18.63 -17.06
C LEU A 5 -3.39 -19.38 -16.36
N PRO A 6 -3.25 -19.71 -15.06
CA PRO A 6 -4.37 -20.23 -14.28
C PRO A 6 -5.57 -19.28 -14.37
N ALA A 7 -6.79 -19.82 -14.44
CA ALA A 7 -8.01 -19.01 -14.56
C ALA A 7 -8.13 -17.95 -13.44
N ALA A 8 -7.69 -18.26 -12.22
CA ALA A 8 -7.65 -17.33 -11.11
C ALA A 8 -6.77 -16.09 -11.39
N GLU A 9 -5.63 -16.28 -12.05
CA GLU A 9 -4.74 -15.17 -12.40
C GLU A 9 -5.33 -14.32 -13.54
N CYS A 10 -5.99 -14.95 -14.52
CA CYS A 10 -6.73 -14.23 -15.55
C CYS A 10 -7.84 -13.36 -14.94
N LEU A 11 -8.59 -13.91 -13.99
CA LEU A 11 -9.67 -13.19 -13.32
C LEU A 11 -9.14 -12.02 -12.49
N ARG A 12 -8.08 -12.23 -11.69
CA ARG A 12 -7.42 -11.17 -10.92
C ARG A 12 -6.97 -10.02 -11.83
N ARG A 13 -6.32 -10.33 -12.96
CA ARG A 13 -5.89 -9.31 -13.93
C ARG A 13 -7.06 -8.57 -14.56
N LEU A 14 -8.13 -9.29 -14.90
CA LEU A 14 -9.35 -8.68 -15.43
C LEU A 14 -9.99 -7.73 -14.43
N GLU A 15 -10.14 -8.14 -13.17
CA GLU A 15 -10.67 -7.30 -12.09
C GLU A 15 -9.84 -6.03 -11.90
N ALA A 16 -8.50 -6.14 -11.92
CA ALA A 16 -7.61 -4.99 -11.86
C ALA A 16 -7.84 -4.02 -13.04
N LEU A 17 -7.98 -4.54 -14.26
CA LEU A 17 -8.23 -3.70 -15.45
C LEU A 17 -9.60 -3.03 -15.42
N LEU A 18 -10.64 -3.72 -14.93
CA LEU A 18 -11.99 -3.17 -14.82
C LEU A 18 -12.10 -2.08 -13.75
N THR A 19 -11.25 -2.14 -12.72
CA THR A 19 -11.24 -1.17 -11.62
C THR A 19 -10.32 0.01 -11.87
N LEU A 20 -9.31 -0.15 -12.73
CA LEU A 20 -8.32 0.87 -13.05
C LEU A 20 -8.95 2.08 -13.75
N ARG A 21 -8.89 3.23 -13.07
CA ARG A 21 -9.38 4.52 -13.57
C ARG A 21 -8.50 5.65 -13.05
N GLU A 22 -8.63 6.83 -13.65
CA GLU A 22 -7.99 8.04 -13.11
C GLU A 22 -8.37 8.27 -11.64
N GLY A 23 -7.39 8.67 -10.83
CA GLY A 23 -7.54 8.86 -9.39
C GLY A 23 -7.40 7.58 -8.56
N CYS A 24 -7.33 6.40 -9.17
CA CYS A 24 -7.00 5.18 -8.44
C CYS A 24 -5.63 5.30 -7.77
N LEU A 25 -5.55 4.76 -6.55
CA LEU A 25 -4.31 4.63 -5.81
C LEU A 25 -3.76 3.23 -6.02
N CYS A 26 -2.44 3.12 -6.15
CA CYS A 26 -1.78 1.84 -6.35
C CYS A 26 -0.41 1.79 -5.69
N TYR A 27 0.14 0.59 -5.57
CA TYR A 27 1.52 0.36 -5.18
C TYR A 27 2.20 -0.61 -6.13
N GLU A 28 3.42 -0.27 -6.50
CA GLU A 28 4.32 -1.11 -7.28
C GLU A 28 5.65 -1.25 -6.50
N LYS A 29 6.27 -2.43 -6.55
CA LYS A 29 7.41 -2.79 -5.69
C LYS A 29 8.66 -1.95 -5.96
N THR A 30 8.87 -1.54 -7.21
CA THR A 30 10.04 -0.78 -7.66
C THR A 30 9.85 0.71 -7.45
N TRP A 31 8.68 1.25 -7.85
CA TRP A 31 8.44 2.69 -7.86
C TRP A 31 7.69 3.24 -6.64
N GLY A 32 7.08 2.37 -5.84
CA GLY A 32 6.39 2.72 -4.60
C GLY A 32 4.90 3.03 -4.81
N PHE A 33 4.36 3.89 -3.94
CA PHE A 33 2.99 4.36 -4.05
C PHE A 33 2.82 5.20 -5.33
N GLY A 34 1.63 5.14 -5.93
CA GLY A 34 1.31 5.94 -7.10
C GLY A 34 -0.16 6.29 -7.23
N VAL A 35 -0.39 7.33 -8.04
CA VAL A 35 -1.72 7.84 -8.38
C VAL A 35 -1.91 7.74 -9.89
N VAL A 36 -2.94 7.02 -10.31
CA VAL A 36 -3.29 6.89 -11.72
C VAL A 36 -3.74 8.24 -12.26
N ARG A 37 -3.06 8.74 -13.30
CA ARG A 37 -3.35 10.04 -13.92
C ARG A 37 -4.15 9.92 -15.20
N ALA A 38 -3.99 8.84 -15.94
CA ALA A 38 -4.77 8.60 -17.14
C ALA A 38 -4.78 7.11 -17.48
N VAL A 39 -5.90 6.64 -18.04
CA VAL A 39 -6.03 5.31 -18.63
C VAL A 39 -6.42 5.50 -20.08
N ASP A 40 -5.58 5.04 -20.99
CA ASP A 40 -5.83 5.07 -22.43
C ASP A 40 -6.17 3.66 -22.92
N SER A 41 -7.46 3.41 -23.15
CA SER A 41 -7.93 2.14 -23.66
C SER A 41 -7.61 1.91 -25.14
N PHE A 42 -7.40 2.98 -25.92
CA PHE A 42 -7.11 2.89 -27.35
C PHE A 42 -5.67 2.40 -27.57
N TYR A 43 -4.70 3.03 -26.91
CA TYR A 43 -3.29 2.62 -26.94
C TYR A 43 -2.96 1.51 -25.93
N LYS A 44 -3.91 1.13 -25.08
CA LYS A 44 -3.76 0.11 -24.02
C LYS A 44 -2.65 0.48 -23.04
N GLN A 45 -2.62 1.74 -22.62
CA GLN A 45 -1.61 2.31 -21.74
C GLN A 45 -2.25 2.94 -20.50
N VAL A 46 -1.45 3.05 -19.44
CA VAL A 46 -1.79 3.81 -18.23
C VAL A 46 -0.62 4.70 -17.87
N ARG A 47 -0.93 5.91 -17.40
CA ARG A 47 0.03 6.89 -16.91
C ARG A 47 -0.17 7.09 -15.42
N ILE A 48 0.89 6.93 -14.65
CA ILE A 48 0.85 6.91 -13.18
C ILE A 48 1.97 7.80 -12.64
N ASP A 49 1.64 8.63 -11.66
CA ASP A 49 2.63 9.33 -10.85
C ASP A 49 3.02 8.45 -9.67
N PHE A 50 4.17 7.77 -9.76
CA PHE A 50 4.75 7.09 -8.61
C PHE A 50 5.68 8.00 -7.81
N ASP A 51 5.88 7.68 -6.54
CA ASP A 51 6.80 8.40 -5.64
C ASP A 51 8.22 8.50 -6.23
N ARG A 52 8.73 7.40 -6.78
CA ARG A 52 10.11 7.34 -7.33
C ARG A 52 10.18 7.59 -8.84
N LYS A 53 9.02 7.64 -9.52
CA LYS A 53 8.95 7.80 -10.98
C LYS A 53 7.63 8.44 -11.38
N ARG A 54 7.63 9.77 -11.47
CA ARG A 54 6.48 10.54 -11.93
C ARG A 54 6.27 10.40 -13.44
N ASP A 55 5.04 10.66 -13.87
CA ASP A 55 4.63 10.64 -15.27
C ASP A 55 4.98 9.32 -16.00
N HIS A 56 4.91 8.20 -15.29
CA HIS A 56 5.33 6.93 -15.85
C HIS A 56 4.21 6.28 -16.65
N GLU A 57 4.47 6.08 -17.95
CA GLU A 57 3.61 5.33 -18.85
C GLU A 57 4.00 3.85 -18.93
N MET A 58 3.01 2.95 -18.86
CA MET A 58 3.18 1.51 -19.04
C MET A 58 1.97 0.87 -19.72
N SER A 59 2.12 -0.36 -20.22
CA SER A 59 0.98 -1.09 -20.82
C SER A 59 -0.03 -1.53 -19.76
N LEU A 60 -1.31 -1.60 -20.13
CA LEU A 60 -2.37 -2.15 -19.28
C LEU A 60 -2.09 -3.60 -18.87
N ALA A 61 -1.52 -4.40 -19.78
CA ALA A 61 -1.15 -5.78 -19.49
C ALA A 61 -0.12 -5.87 -18.36
N TYR A 62 0.89 -4.99 -18.36
CA TYR A 62 1.87 -4.93 -17.27
C TYR A 62 1.27 -4.35 -16.00
N ALA A 63 0.42 -3.32 -16.12
CA ALA A 63 -0.27 -2.74 -14.97
C ALA A 63 -1.12 -3.77 -14.21
N ALA A 64 -1.88 -4.61 -14.92
CA ALA A 64 -2.67 -5.68 -14.32
C ALA A 64 -1.82 -6.75 -13.61
N GLU A 65 -0.58 -6.93 -14.05
CA GLU A 65 0.37 -7.86 -13.45
C GLU A 65 1.08 -7.28 -12.23
N ALA A 66 1.55 -6.03 -12.33
CA ALA A 66 2.48 -5.44 -11.37
C ALA A 66 1.82 -4.59 -10.28
N LEU A 67 0.67 -3.97 -10.57
CA LEU A 67 0.04 -3.04 -9.64
C LEU A 67 -0.80 -3.77 -8.59
N ASN A 68 -0.60 -3.37 -7.34
CA ASN A 68 -1.57 -3.61 -6.28
C ASN A 68 -2.44 -2.37 -6.17
N LEU A 69 -3.73 -2.49 -6.53
CA LEU A 69 -4.68 -1.40 -6.33
C LEU A 69 -4.98 -1.25 -4.85
N ILE A 70 -4.98 -0.01 -4.39
CA ILE A 70 -5.08 0.34 -2.98
C ILE A 70 -6.44 0.98 -2.71
N GLY A 71 -7.13 0.45 -1.69
CA GLY A 71 -8.37 1.03 -1.17
C GLY A 71 -8.16 2.29 -0.36
N GLU A 72 -9.23 3.04 -0.13
CA GLU A 72 -9.19 4.33 0.56
C GLU A 72 -8.73 4.27 2.02
N ASP A 73 -9.05 3.17 2.70
CA ASP A 73 -8.73 2.94 4.12
C ASP A 73 -7.30 2.41 4.34
N HIS A 74 -6.56 2.17 3.25
CA HIS A 74 -5.21 1.67 3.33
C HIS A 74 -4.27 2.74 3.89
N ILE A 75 -3.29 2.34 4.72
CA ILE A 75 -2.41 3.29 5.42
C ILE A 75 -1.69 4.28 4.48
N LEU A 76 -1.25 3.82 3.31
CA LEU A 76 -0.64 4.66 2.28
C LEU A 76 -1.64 5.66 1.65
N ALA A 77 -2.90 5.25 1.46
CA ALA A 77 -3.95 6.12 0.95
C ALA A 77 -4.33 7.21 1.97
N LEU A 78 -4.46 6.83 3.24
CA LEU A 78 -4.70 7.76 4.34
C LEU A 78 -3.55 8.78 4.45
N LYS A 79 -2.30 8.32 4.36
CA LYS A 79 -1.13 9.21 4.33
C LYS A 79 -1.15 10.16 3.16
N TYR A 80 -1.47 9.67 1.96
CA TYR A 80 -1.52 10.52 0.77
C TYR A 80 -2.57 11.64 0.91
N ARG A 81 -3.71 11.34 1.53
CA ARG A 81 -4.82 12.29 1.73
C ARG A 81 -4.54 13.31 2.83
N ASP A 82 -4.06 12.85 3.98
CA ASP A 82 -3.77 13.69 5.14
C ASP A 82 -2.48 13.24 5.84
N PRO A 83 -1.31 13.71 5.34
CA PRO A 83 -0.02 13.42 5.95
C PRO A 83 0.06 13.89 7.41
N GLU A 84 -0.59 15.01 7.76
CA GLU A 84 -0.53 15.58 9.10
C GLU A 84 -1.32 14.74 10.11
N ALA A 85 -2.48 14.19 9.70
CA ALA A 85 -3.24 13.26 10.52
C ALA A 85 -2.46 11.96 10.76
N ILE A 86 -1.77 11.42 9.76
CA ILE A 86 -0.91 10.25 9.96
C ILE A 86 0.26 10.58 10.90
N ASP A 87 0.91 11.73 10.72
CA ASP A 87 2.00 12.17 11.59
C ASP A 87 1.56 12.33 13.06
N ARG A 88 0.34 12.82 13.27
CA ARG A 88 -0.29 12.91 14.60
C ARG A 88 -0.61 11.52 15.16
N MET A 89 -1.24 10.65 14.36
CA MET A 89 -1.56 9.27 14.76
C MET A 89 -0.30 8.47 15.12
N VAL A 90 0.82 8.67 14.41
CA VAL A 90 2.12 8.07 14.75
C VAL A 90 2.64 8.53 16.12
N ARG A 91 2.35 9.76 16.54
CA ARG A 91 2.82 10.32 17.82
C ARG A 91 1.90 9.99 18.98
N GLU A 92 0.59 10.09 18.76
CA GLU A 92 -0.43 10.03 19.81
C GLU A 92 -1.05 8.64 19.93
N GLU A 93 -1.21 7.93 18.82
CA GLU A 93 -1.93 6.66 18.73
C GLU A 93 -1.15 5.58 17.96
N PRO A 94 0.09 5.24 18.37
CA PRO A 94 0.98 4.37 17.59
C PRO A 94 0.42 2.94 17.41
N ALA A 95 -0.41 2.45 18.33
CA ALA A 95 -1.12 1.18 18.16
C ALA A 95 -2.14 1.23 17.01
N GLU A 96 -2.82 2.35 16.78
CA GLU A 96 -3.81 2.49 15.71
C GLU A 96 -3.14 2.48 14.33
N VAL A 97 -1.94 3.02 14.22
CA VAL A 97 -1.10 2.88 13.02
C VAL A 97 -0.84 1.42 12.70
N ILE A 98 -0.48 0.60 13.71
CA ILE A 98 -0.28 -0.84 13.50
C ILE A 98 -1.57 -1.54 13.09
N ARG A 99 -2.70 -1.26 13.76
CA ARG A 99 -4.00 -1.83 13.38
C ARG A 99 -4.38 -1.49 11.94
N THR A 100 -4.22 -0.22 11.56
CA THR A 100 -4.49 0.24 10.20
C THR A 100 -3.58 -0.46 9.19
N THR A 101 -2.32 -0.66 9.53
CA THR A 101 -1.35 -1.40 8.69
C THR A 101 -1.75 -2.86 8.54
N LEU A 102 -2.17 -3.53 9.62
CA LEU A 102 -2.65 -4.91 9.57
C LEU A 102 -3.96 -5.04 8.77
N ARG A 103 -4.86 -4.05 8.84
CA ARG A 103 -6.05 -4.00 7.96
C ARG A 103 -5.67 -3.80 6.49
N SER A 104 -4.59 -3.06 6.23
CA SER A 104 -4.11 -2.74 4.88
C SER A 104 -3.42 -3.94 4.21
N TYR A 105 -2.56 -4.64 4.94
CA TYR A 105 -1.64 -5.64 4.41
C TYR A 105 -1.92 -7.08 4.87
N GLY A 106 -2.88 -7.27 5.77
CA GLY A 106 -3.13 -8.52 6.47
C GLY A 106 -2.15 -8.77 7.63
N PRO A 107 -2.14 -10.00 8.18
CA PRO A 107 -1.20 -10.41 9.22
C PRO A 107 0.24 -10.24 8.76
N ARG A 108 1.09 -9.63 9.60
CA ARG A 108 2.50 -9.37 9.32
C ARG A 108 3.36 -9.54 10.57
N THR A 109 4.60 -9.97 10.35
CA THR A 109 5.64 -9.96 11.37
C THR A 109 6.11 -8.54 11.66
N VAL A 110 6.80 -8.33 12.79
CA VAL A 110 7.37 -7.02 13.14
C VAL A 110 8.36 -6.52 12.08
N ALA A 111 9.14 -7.43 11.49
CA ALA A 111 10.10 -7.10 10.43
C ALA A 111 9.39 -6.63 9.14
N GLU A 112 8.29 -7.29 8.78
CA GLU A 112 7.46 -6.86 7.64
C GLU A 112 6.75 -5.54 7.93
N LEU A 113 6.18 -5.35 9.13
CA LEU A 113 5.60 -4.06 9.53
C LEU A 113 6.61 -2.93 9.42
N GLN A 114 7.85 -3.15 9.86
CA GLN A 114 8.93 -2.17 9.70
C GLN A 114 9.19 -1.87 8.23
N ALA A 115 9.25 -2.88 7.37
CA ALA A 115 9.51 -2.71 5.94
C ALA A 115 8.38 -1.95 5.21
N GLU A 116 7.12 -2.15 5.60
CA GLU A 116 5.98 -1.44 5.00
C GLU A 116 5.86 0.01 5.52
N LEU A 117 6.12 0.22 6.82
CA LEU A 117 5.96 1.52 7.48
C LEU A 117 7.18 2.43 7.33
N VAL A 118 8.38 1.91 7.09
CA VAL A 118 9.61 2.71 7.01
C VAL A 118 10.12 2.77 5.58
N PRO A 119 10.50 3.96 5.05
CA PRO A 119 10.37 5.29 5.64
C PRO A 119 9.01 5.94 5.37
N ASN A 120 8.07 5.20 4.76
CA ASN A 120 6.87 5.76 4.17
C ASN A 120 5.90 6.36 5.20
N VAL A 121 5.81 5.85 6.42
CA VAL A 121 4.86 6.33 7.44
C VAL A 121 5.61 6.77 8.69
N VAL A 122 6.63 6.01 9.07
CA VAL A 122 7.48 6.29 10.22
C VAL A 122 8.91 6.51 9.73
N PRO A 123 9.56 7.62 10.09
CA PRO A 123 10.98 7.80 9.80
C PRO A 123 11.82 6.70 10.46
N GLU A 124 12.84 6.21 9.76
CA GLU A 124 13.69 5.10 10.23
C GLU A 124 14.24 5.32 11.64
N MET A 125 14.75 6.53 11.91
CA MET A 125 15.30 6.91 13.22
C MET A 125 14.26 6.86 14.36
N LYS A 126 12.96 6.95 14.05
CA LYS A 126 11.87 6.95 15.04
C LYS A 126 11.26 5.57 15.25
N TRP A 127 11.58 4.59 14.41
CA TRP A 127 10.95 3.26 14.42
C TRP A 127 10.99 2.59 15.79
N LYS A 128 12.16 2.50 16.42
CA LYS A 128 12.32 1.82 17.71
C LYS A 128 11.39 2.41 18.79
N ARG A 129 11.39 3.73 18.93
CA ARG A 129 10.54 4.44 19.90
C ARG A 129 9.05 4.28 19.60
N PHE A 130 8.68 4.37 18.31
CA PHE A 130 7.31 4.16 17.86
C PHE A 130 6.84 2.73 18.19
N TRP A 131 7.65 1.72 17.86
CA TRP A 131 7.32 0.31 18.09
C TRP A 131 7.19 -0.01 19.57
N ASP A 132 8.09 0.49 20.43
CA ASP A 132 8.00 0.27 21.87
C ASP A 132 6.69 0.82 22.46
N ALA A 133 6.27 2.01 22.01
CA ALA A 133 4.99 2.61 22.42
C ALA A 133 3.78 1.84 21.86
N ALA A 134 3.79 1.47 20.57
CA ALA A 134 2.75 0.66 19.96
C ALA A 134 2.61 -0.69 20.67
N ARG A 135 3.72 -1.41 20.86
CA ARG A 135 3.75 -2.73 21.51
C ARG A 135 3.22 -2.68 22.94
N ALA A 136 3.56 -1.64 23.71
CA ALA A 136 3.06 -1.48 25.08
C ALA A 136 1.52 -1.36 25.13
N ALA A 137 0.92 -0.66 24.16
CA ALA A 137 -0.52 -0.55 24.03
C ALA A 137 -1.16 -1.82 23.44
N LEU A 138 -0.55 -2.43 22.42
CA LEU A 138 -1.06 -3.63 21.74
C LEU A 138 -1.05 -4.88 22.63
N LYS A 139 -0.13 -5.00 23.60
CA LYS A 139 -0.15 -6.11 24.57
C LYS A 139 -1.46 -6.23 25.35
N LYS A 140 -2.22 -5.13 25.46
CA LYS A 140 -3.51 -5.10 26.15
C LYS A 140 -4.69 -5.22 25.18
N ASP A 141 -4.41 -5.36 23.89
CA ASP A 141 -5.40 -5.35 22.84
C ASP A 141 -5.86 -6.79 22.51
N PRO A 142 -7.15 -7.12 22.63
CA PRO A 142 -7.66 -8.45 22.33
C PRO A 142 -7.67 -8.78 20.82
N LEU A 143 -7.50 -7.79 19.94
CA LEU A 143 -7.57 -7.97 18.49
C LEU A 143 -6.20 -8.27 17.85
N VAL A 144 -5.10 -8.17 18.60
CA VAL A 144 -3.74 -8.34 18.07
C VAL A 144 -3.00 -9.39 18.88
N ASP A 145 -2.66 -10.50 18.22
CA ASP A 145 -1.77 -11.49 18.78
C ASP A 145 -0.31 -11.11 18.48
N LEU A 146 0.50 -11.02 19.54
CA LEU A 146 1.92 -10.77 19.46
C LEU A 146 2.63 -12.08 19.80
N PRO A 147 3.05 -12.88 18.79
CA PRO A 147 3.77 -14.11 19.05
C PRO A 147 5.05 -13.82 19.84
N ALA A 148 5.35 -14.73 20.78
CA ALA A 148 6.41 -14.59 21.79
C ALA A 148 7.82 -14.43 21.17
#